data_AF-A0A7X7EWV4-F1
#
_entry.id   AF-A0A7X7EWV4-F1
#
_cell.length_a   1.000
_cell.length_b   1.000
_cell.length_c   1.000
_cell.angle_alpha   90.00
_cell.angle_beta   90.00
_cell.angle_gamma   90.00
#
_symmetry.space_group_name_H-M   'P 1'
#
loop_
_entity.id
_entity.type
_entity.pdbx_description
1 polymer ?
#
loop_
_entity_poly.entity_id
_entity_poly.type
_entity_poly.pdbx_seq_one_letter_code
_entity_poly.pdbx_strand_id
1 'polypeptide(L)'
;MAKAREKQPGLIVVDRAVYGKNQNYLTPENRVPEKALPYPWESCIIAGGGWAWVPDPQFMSPREAVHLLVDIVVKGGNLLLNIGPAPDGTWPEEAYILLEETGRWMKINGEAIYGTRALAPHKDGKTCVTSKGDDRWYLYYLADEGERMPASLTMNGLTLPPGAKVRAVGSNSACRWKNGNGSFTVTLPQQLRNNPPSEYVWVFRIEL
;
A
#
# COMPACT_ATOMS: atom_id res chain seq x y z
N MET A 1 -10.63 -4.66 29.55
CA MET A 1 -11.22 -4.85 28.22
C MET A 1 -12.68 -5.30 28.23
N ALA A 2 -13.11 -6.28 29.04
CA ALA A 2 -14.52 -6.69 29.13
C ALA A 2 -15.50 -5.51 29.38
N LYS A 3 -15.29 -4.74 30.45
CA LYS A 3 -16.09 -3.54 30.76
C LYS A 3 -16.09 -2.46 29.66
N ALA A 4 -15.01 -2.36 28.88
CA ALA A 4 -14.94 -1.40 27.78
C ALA A 4 -15.81 -1.86 26.60
N ARG A 5 -15.80 -3.17 26.29
CA ARG A 5 -16.63 -3.77 25.23
C ARG A 5 -18.11 -3.86 25.59
N GLU A 6 -18.48 -3.86 26.87
CA GLU A 6 -19.87 -3.68 27.30
C GLU A 6 -20.43 -2.32 26.87
N LYS A 7 -19.60 -1.26 26.90
CA LYS A 7 -19.99 0.09 26.48
C LYS A 7 -19.85 0.33 24.98
N GLN A 8 -18.84 -0.28 24.37
CA GLN A 8 -18.58 -0.18 22.93
C GLN A 8 -18.33 -1.57 22.34
N PRO A 9 -19.41 -2.26 21.92
CA PRO A 9 -19.30 -3.53 21.20
C PRO A 9 -18.43 -3.36 19.96
N GLY A 10 -17.50 -4.30 19.73
CA GLY A 10 -16.59 -4.27 18.59
C GLY A 10 -15.34 -3.40 18.75
N LEU A 11 -15.11 -2.78 19.92
CA LEU A 11 -13.87 -2.04 20.19
C LEU A 11 -12.63 -2.91 19.89
N ILE A 12 -11.85 -2.45 18.92
CA ILE A 12 -10.55 -3.01 18.54
C ILE A 12 -9.50 -2.46 19.48
N VAL A 13 -8.69 -3.34 20.04
CA VAL A 13 -7.65 -3.02 21.01
C VAL A 13 -6.33 -3.61 20.55
N VAL A 14 -5.30 -2.78 20.51
CA VAL A 14 -3.92 -3.25 20.59
C VAL A 14 -3.52 -3.26 22.07
N ASP A 15 -3.20 -4.44 22.59
CA ASP A 15 -2.63 -4.59 23.93
C ASP A 15 -1.11 -4.68 23.77
N ARG A 16 -0.39 -3.57 24.01
CA ARG A 16 1.07 -3.52 23.83
C ARG A 16 1.85 -4.06 25.04
N ALA A 17 1.19 -4.20 26.19
CA ALA A 17 1.84 -4.58 27.44
C ALA A 17 1.59 -6.06 27.80
N VAL A 18 0.43 -6.63 27.41
CA VAL A 18 0.05 -7.99 27.77
C VAL A 18 -0.53 -8.72 26.56
N TYR A 19 0.18 -9.74 26.09
CA TYR A 19 -0.36 -10.65 25.08
C TYR A 19 -1.56 -11.43 25.63
N GLY A 20 -2.59 -11.64 24.80
CA GLY A 20 -3.70 -12.52 25.16
C GLY A 20 -4.99 -12.22 24.43
N LYS A 21 -6.08 -12.81 24.92
CA LYS A 21 -7.41 -12.83 24.28
C LYS A 21 -8.04 -11.47 23.96
N ASN A 22 -7.48 -10.37 24.45
CA ASN A 22 -8.01 -9.03 24.22
C ASN A 22 -7.30 -8.29 23.09
N GLN A 23 -6.12 -8.75 22.65
CA GLN A 23 -5.34 -8.16 21.57
C GLN A 23 -5.95 -8.54 20.22
N ASN A 24 -6.41 -7.53 19.48
CA ASN A 24 -7.04 -7.73 18.16
C ASN A 24 -6.03 -7.69 17.01
N TYR A 25 -4.95 -6.92 17.17
CA TYR A 25 -3.87 -6.80 16.19
C TYR A 25 -2.55 -6.47 16.90
N LEU A 26 -1.43 -6.64 16.19
CA LEU A 26 -0.08 -6.34 16.66
C LEU A 26 0.51 -5.10 15.97
N THR A 27 1.43 -4.42 16.65
CA THR A 27 2.04 -3.19 16.15
C THR A 27 3.55 -3.31 15.97
N PRO A 28 4.04 -3.68 14.78
CA PRO A 28 5.44 -3.51 14.41
C PRO A 28 5.78 -2.01 14.39
N GLU A 29 6.15 -1.47 15.54
CA GLU A 29 6.40 -0.03 15.70
C GLU A 29 7.61 0.41 14.87
N ASN A 30 7.40 1.47 14.08
CA ASN A 30 8.39 2.12 13.21
C ASN A 30 9.14 1.17 12.26
N ARG A 31 8.50 0.08 11.85
CA ARG A 31 9.07 -0.90 10.91
C ARG A 31 7.99 -1.59 10.12
N VAL A 32 8.36 -2.14 8.96
CA VAL A 32 7.52 -3.08 8.21
C VAL A 32 8.10 -4.48 8.39
N PRO A 33 7.29 -5.50 8.73
CA PRO A 33 7.76 -6.88 8.74
C PRO A 33 8.41 -7.29 7.41
N GLU A 34 9.47 -8.09 7.46
CA GLU A 34 10.11 -8.63 6.24
C GLU A 34 9.16 -9.54 5.46
N LYS A 35 8.33 -10.30 6.19
CA LYS A 35 7.36 -11.25 5.64
C LYS A 35 5.95 -10.87 6.08
N ALA A 36 4.95 -11.27 5.30
CA ALA A 36 3.55 -11.16 5.73
C ALA A 36 3.34 -11.90 7.05
N LEU A 37 2.56 -11.29 7.94
CA LEU A 37 2.24 -11.88 9.24
C LEU A 37 0.89 -12.61 9.16
N PRO A 38 0.73 -13.77 9.84
CA PRO A 38 -0.48 -14.59 9.76
C PRO A 38 -1.64 -14.04 10.63
N TYR A 39 -1.53 -12.82 11.13
CA TYR A 39 -2.50 -12.17 12.00
C TYR A 39 -2.62 -10.68 11.64
N PRO A 40 -3.73 -10.02 11.99
CA PRO A 40 -3.88 -8.58 11.77
C PRO A 40 -2.76 -7.79 12.43
N TRP A 41 -2.21 -6.81 11.71
CA TRP A 41 -1.17 -5.94 12.21
C TRP A 41 -1.27 -4.53 11.62
N GLU A 42 -0.71 -3.56 12.33
CA GLU A 42 -0.65 -2.17 11.93
C GLU A 42 0.73 -1.61 12.25
N SER A 43 1.44 -1.11 11.25
CA SER A 43 2.66 -0.36 11.50
C SER A 43 2.31 1.09 11.73
N CYS A 44 2.55 1.54 12.95
CA CYS A 44 2.61 2.96 13.26
C CYS A 44 4.00 3.48 12.85
N ILE A 45 4.03 4.47 11.95
CA ILE A 45 5.25 5.01 11.36
C ILE A 45 5.28 6.53 11.55
N ILE A 46 6.44 7.06 11.93
CA ILE A 46 6.67 8.51 12.01
C ILE A 46 6.84 9.04 10.58
N ALA A 47 6.00 9.99 10.17
CA ALA A 47 6.09 10.63 8.87
C ALA A 47 7.31 11.56 8.76
N GLY A 48 7.66 12.22 9.87
CA GLY A 48 8.83 13.07 9.96
C GLY A 48 9.17 13.44 11.39
N GLY A 49 10.46 13.62 11.66
CA GLY A 49 10.95 13.99 12.98
C GLY A 49 10.73 12.91 14.05
N GLY A 50 9.70 13.06 14.88
CA GLY A 50 9.40 12.19 16.02
C GLY A 50 7.91 11.91 16.19
N TRP A 51 7.56 11.11 17.21
CA TRP A 51 6.16 10.88 17.58
C TRP A 51 5.46 12.18 18.00
N ALA A 52 6.16 12.99 18.81
CA ALA A 52 5.76 14.33 19.18
C ALA A 52 6.51 15.38 18.34
N TRP A 53 6.18 16.65 18.55
CA TRP A 53 6.87 17.77 17.92
C TRP A 53 8.38 17.71 18.15
N VAL A 54 9.12 17.98 17.08
CA VAL A 54 10.56 18.26 17.13
C VAL A 54 10.83 19.51 16.29
N PRO A 55 11.79 20.35 16.67
CA PRO A 55 12.24 21.45 15.81
C PRO A 55 12.86 20.89 14.51
N ASP A 56 12.65 21.59 13.40
CA ASP A 56 13.20 21.29 12.07
C ASP A 56 13.04 19.81 11.63
N PRO A 57 11.81 19.26 11.66
CA PRO A 57 11.56 17.85 11.37
C PRO A 57 11.92 17.51 9.92
N GLN A 58 12.58 16.37 9.73
CA GLN A 58 12.82 15.80 8.41
C GLN A 58 11.70 14.81 8.09
N PHE A 59 10.91 15.11 7.06
CA PHE A 59 9.81 14.26 6.59
C PHE A 59 10.25 13.30 5.50
N MET A 60 9.61 12.12 5.47
CA MET A 60 9.66 11.27 4.29
C MET A 60 8.97 11.96 3.12
N SER A 61 9.43 11.65 1.92
CA SER A 61 8.82 12.11 0.69
C SER A 61 7.46 11.43 0.43
N PRO A 62 6.58 12.04 -0.39
CA PRO A 62 5.37 11.40 -0.87
C PRO A 62 5.60 10.03 -1.53
N ARG A 63 6.71 9.87 -2.25
CA ARG A 63 7.09 8.58 -2.85
C ARG A 63 7.31 7.52 -1.80
N GLU A 64 8.09 7.84 -0.76
CA GLU A 64 8.36 6.93 0.35
C GLU A 64 7.07 6.55 1.08
N ALA A 65 6.17 7.51 1.35
CA ALA A 65 4.89 7.23 1.99
C ALA A 65 4.00 6.30 1.16
N VAL A 66 3.89 6.51 -0.16
CA VAL A 66 3.09 5.64 -1.04
C VAL A 66 3.74 4.26 -1.18
N HIS A 67 5.06 4.18 -1.31
CA HIS A 67 5.80 2.90 -1.34
C HIS A 67 5.60 2.12 -0.03
N LEU A 68 5.70 2.81 1.11
CA LEU A 68 5.48 2.26 2.44
C LEU A 68 4.05 1.71 2.59
N LEU A 69 3.04 2.48 2.18
CA LEU A 69 1.65 2.05 2.20
C LEU A 69 1.46 0.76 1.38
N VAL A 70 1.98 0.72 0.16
CA VAL A 70 1.87 -0.45 -0.72
C VAL A 70 2.59 -1.66 -0.12
N ASP A 71 3.81 -1.49 0.40
CA ASP A 71 4.58 -2.57 1.01
C ASP A 71 3.89 -3.16 2.24
N ILE A 72 3.22 -2.32 3.04
CA ILE A 72 2.40 -2.75 4.18
C ILE A 72 1.16 -3.52 3.72
N VAL A 73 0.43 -2.98 2.73
CA VAL A 73 -0.84 -3.55 2.27
C VAL A 73 -0.63 -4.89 1.56
N VAL A 74 0.42 -5.03 0.74
CA VAL A 74 0.73 -6.30 0.06
C VAL A 74 1.13 -7.41 1.04
N LYS A 75 1.59 -7.03 2.24
CA LYS A 75 1.88 -7.93 3.38
C LYS A 75 0.71 -8.06 4.37
N GLY A 76 -0.44 -7.46 4.06
CA GLY A 76 -1.70 -7.63 4.80
C GLY A 76 -1.83 -6.79 6.07
N GLY A 77 -1.07 -5.70 6.18
CA GLY A 77 -1.12 -4.78 7.32
C GLY A 77 -1.87 -3.48 7.05
N ASN A 78 -2.03 -2.71 8.12
CA ASN A 78 -2.49 -1.32 8.08
C ASN A 78 -1.32 -0.35 8.31
N LEU A 79 -1.39 0.84 7.73
CA LEU A 79 -0.47 1.94 7.99
C LEU A 79 -1.18 2.98 8.88
N LEU A 80 -0.57 3.27 10.03
CA LEU A 80 -0.88 4.45 10.83
C LEU A 80 0.27 5.43 10.68
N LEU A 81 0.04 6.54 9.97
CA LEU A 81 1.06 7.54 9.68
C LEU A 81 0.96 8.70 10.70
N ASN A 82 2.03 8.94 11.45
CA ASN A 82 2.08 9.92 12.53
C ASN A 82 2.70 11.25 12.08
N ILE A 83 2.05 12.36 12.43
CA ILE A 83 2.58 13.72 12.30
C ILE A 83 2.49 14.39 13.67
N GLY A 84 3.62 14.88 14.19
CA GLY A 84 3.67 15.63 15.45
C GLY A 84 3.34 17.12 15.22
N PRO A 85 2.21 17.65 15.72
CA PRO A 85 1.87 19.05 15.56
C PRO A 85 2.79 19.98 16.34
N ALA A 86 3.00 21.20 15.85
CA ALA A 86 3.72 22.25 16.54
C ALA A 86 3.01 22.71 17.83
N PRO A 87 3.71 23.40 18.76
CA PRO A 87 3.12 23.85 20.03
C PRO A 87 1.92 24.80 19.88
N ASP A 88 1.81 25.49 18.74
CA ASP A 88 0.68 26.35 18.39
C ASP A 88 -0.49 25.59 17.73
N GLY A 89 -0.37 24.28 17.59
CA GLY A 89 -1.36 23.38 16.98
C GLY A 89 -1.26 23.26 15.46
N THR A 90 -0.33 23.94 14.80
CA THR A 90 -0.14 23.85 13.35
C THR A 90 0.70 22.63 12.95
N TRP A 91 0.73 22.29 11.66
CA TRP A 91 1.67 21.31 11.10
C TRP A 91 2.75 22.03 10.28
N PRO A 92 3.97 21.47 10.20
CA PRO A 92 4.97 21.90 9.23
C PRO A 92 4.43 21.79 7.79
N GLU A 93 4.90 22.66 6.90
CA GLU A 93 4.46 22.70 5.49
C GLU A 93 4.70 21.36 4.77
N GLU A 94 5.81 20.70 5.08
CA GLU A 94 6.18 19.40 4.53
C GLU A 94 5.14 18.31 4.85
N ALA A 95 4.47 18.40 6.00
CA ALA A 95 3.41 17.48 6.36
C ALA A 95 2.17 17.66 5.46
N TYR A 96 1.83 18.90 5.10
CA TYR A 96 0.74 19.19 4.16
C TYR A 96 1.07 18.68 2.76
N ILE A 97 2.28 18.96 2.27
CA ILE A 97 2.74 18.44 0.96
C ILE A 97 2.69 16.91 0.94
N LEU A 98 3.20 16.26 1.98
CA LEU A 98 3.20 14.80 2.11
C LEU A 98 1.80 14.21 2.00
N LEU A 99 0.86 14.76 2.77
CA LEU A 99 -0.52 14.28 2.81
C LEU A 99 -1.29 14.62 1.53
N GLU A 100 -1.06 15.79 0.94
CA GLU A 100 -1.73 16.20 -0.29
C GLU A 100 -1.32 15.30 -1.46
N GLU A 101 -0.03 15.10 -1.69
CA GLU A 101 0.48 14.25 -2.77
C GLU A 101 0.07 12.78 -2.56
N THR A 102 0.16 12.28 -1.32
CA THR A 102 -0.32 10.93 -0.98
C THR A 102 -1.82 10.81 -1.22
N GLY A 103 -2.59 11.84 -0.86
CA GLY A 103 -4.03 11.94 -1.10
C GLY A 103 -4.39 11.94 -2.58
N ARG A 104 -3.63 12.67 -3.42
CA ARG A 104 -3.80 12.66 -4.88
C ARG A 104 -3.58 11.27 -5.46
N TRP A 105 -2.54 10.57 -5.02
CA TRP A 105 -2.30 9.18 -5.42
C TRP A 105 -3.45 8.26 -4.99
N MET A 106 -3.89 8.38 -3.73
CA MET A 106 -4.99 7.59 -3.16
C MET A 106 -6.33 7.84 -3.85
N LYS A 107 -6.59 9.06 -4.32
CA LYS A 107 -7.81 9.39 -5.06
C LYS A 107 -7.94 8.57 -6.35
N ILE A 108 -6.80 8.23 -6.97
CA ILE A 108 -6.75 7.45 -8.20
C ILE A 108 -6.70 5.95 -7.88
N ASN A 109 -5.81 5.57 -6.97
CA ASN A 109 -5.42 4.17 -6.77
C ASN A 109 -6.03 3.51 -5.52
N GLY A 110 -6.87 4.23 -4.76
CA GLY A 110 -7.43 3.78 -3.49
C GLY A 110 -8.25 2.49 -3.58
N GLU A 111 -8.81 2.15 -4.75
CA GLU A 111 -9.51 0.88 -4.95
C GLU A 111 -8.60 -0.35 -4.74
N ALA A 112 -7.30 -0.18 -4.96
CA ALA A 112 -6.26 -1.18 -4.76
C ALA A 112 -5.73 -1.19 -3.32
N ILE A 113 -6.13 -0.26 -2.46
CA ILE A 113 -5.73 -0.24 -1.05
C ILE A 113 -6.89 -0.73 -0.19
N TYR A 114 -8.07 -0.12 -0.35
CA TYR A 114 -9.20 -0.41 0.51
C TYR A 114 -9.83 -1.77 0.21
N GLY A 115 -9.91 -2.61 1.25
CA GLY A 115 -10.56 -3.91 1.20
C GLY A 115 -9.75 -5.00 0.50
N THR A 116 -8.50 -4.72 0.13
CA THR A 116 -7.61 -5.75 -0.43
C THR A 116 -7.03 -6.64 0.66
N ARG A 117 -6.42 -7.76 0.25
CA ARG A 117 -5.77 -8.75 1.09
C ARG A 117 -4.44 -9.15 0.47
N ALA A 118 -3.50 -9.55 1.32
CA ALA A 118 -2.22 -10.08 0.89
C ALA A 118 -2.42 -11.33 0.04
N LEU A 119 -1.79 -11.37 -1.13
CA LEU A 119 -1.75 -12.52 -2.02
C LEU A 119 -0.30 -12.97 -2.16
N ALA A 120 -0.01 -14.24 -1.87
CA ALA A 120 1.34 -14.78 -2.03
C ALA A 120 1.56 -15.30 -3.46
N PRO A 121 2.75 -15.08 -4.06
CA PRO A 121 3.84 -14.21 -3.60
C PRO A 121 3.47 -12.73 -3.63
N HIS A 122 3.80 -12.00 -2.56
CA HIS A 122 3.39 -10.61 -2.34
C HIS A 122 4.17 -9.60 -3.21
N LYS A 123 5.43 -9.93 -3.53
CA LYS A 123 6.39 -9.03 -4.15
C LYS A 123 7.44 -9.82 -4.93
N ASP A 124 7.81 -9.27 -6.08
CA ASP A 124 8.85 -9.75 -6.97
C ASP A 124 9.59 -8.54 -7.55
N GLY A 125 10.76 -8.23 -6.99
CA GLY A 125 11.45 -6.97 -7.24
C GLY A 125 10.58 -5.76 -6.90
N LYS A 126 10.30 -4.92 -7.91
CA LYS A 126 9.42 -3.73 -7.80
C LYS A 126 7.95 -4.04 -8.03
N THR A 127 7.62 -5.24 -8.48
CA THR A 127 6.24 -5.65 -8.74
C THR A 127 5.63 -6.21 -7.47
N CYS A 128 4.44 -5.77 -7.08
CA CYS A 128 3.71 -6.32 -5.94
C CYS A 128 2.30 -6.72 -6.34
N VAL A 129 1.61 -7.52 -5.52
CA VAL A 129 0.24 -7.94 -5.80
C VAL A 129 -0.63 -8.06 -4.53
N THR A 130 -1.90 -7.73 -4.68
CA THR A 130 -2.96 -8.02 -3.69
C THR A 130 -4.17 -8.64 -4.38
N SER A 131 -5.06 -9.22 -3.58
CA SER A 131 -6.39 -9.66 -4.02
C SER A 131 -7.50 -8.84 -3.36
N LYS A 132 -8.68 -8.79 -3.96
CA LYS A 132 -9.89 -8.17 -3.43
C LYS A 132 -11.08 -9.05 -3.74
N GLY A 133 -11.55 -9.79 -2.74
CA GLY A 133 -12.49 -10.88 -2.97
C GLY A 133 -11.85 -11.99 -3.82
N ASP A 134 -12.69 -12.73 -4.53
CA ASP A 134 -12.27 -13.93 -5.27
C ASP A 134 -11.97 -13.66 -6.75
N ASP A 135 -12.32 -12.47 -7.27
CA ASP A 135 -12.38 -12.18 -8.71
C ASP A 135 -11.45 -11.04 -9.17
N ARG A 136 -10.79 -10.34 -8.25
CA ARG A 136 -9.98 -9.16 -8.58
C ARG A 136 -8.64 -9.16 -7.89
N TRP A 137 -7.59 -8.95 -8.68
CA TRP A 137 -6.24 -8.67 -8.19
C TRP A 137 -5.81 -7.25 -8.57
N TYR A 138 -4.88 -6.70 -7.81
CA TYR A 138 -4.20 -5.46 -8.15
C TYR A 138 -2.70 -5.70 -8.20
N LEU A 139 -2.09 -5.31 -9.31
CA LEU A 139 -0.65 -5.35 -9.52
C LEU A 139 -0.10 -3.93 -9.32
N TYR A 140 1.01 -3.80 -8.60
CA TYR A 140 1.68 -2.53 -8.32
C TYR A 140 3.08 -2.56 -8.92
N TYR A 141 3.57 -1.41 -9.40
CA TYR A 141 4.97 -1.22 -9.72
C TYR A 141 5.52 -0.02 -8.94
N LEU A 142 6.44 -0.31 -8.03
CA LEU A 142 7.11 0.68 -7.16
C LEU A 142 8.21 1.41 -7.97
N ALA A 143 7.88 2.57 -8.54
CA ALA A 143 8.81 3.30 -9.40
C ALA A 143 9.84 4.08 -8.57
N ASP A 144 11.11 3.99 -8.97
CA ASP A 144 12.19 4.82 -8.41
C ASP A 144 12.02 6.28 -8.84
N GLU A 145 12.79 7.16 -8.21
CA GLU A 145 12.84 8.57 -8.60
C GLU A 145 13.33 8.73 -10.04
N GLY A 146 12.57 9.51 -10.84
CA GLY A 146 12.86 9.72 -12.26
C GLY A 146 12.61 8.51 -13.17
N GLU A 147 12.20 7.36 -12.62
CA GLU A 147 11.93 6.17 -13.41
C GLU A 147 10.70 6.36 -14.31
N ARG A 148 10.85 5.97 -15.58
CA ARG A 148 9.74 5.94 -16.54
C ARG A 148 9.04 4.59 -16.50
N MET A 149 7.75 4.59 -16.83
CA MET A 149 6.97 3.35 -16.87
C MET A 149 7.61 2.31 -17.81
N PRO A 150 7.93 1.10 -17.31
CA PRO A 150 8.61 0.07 -18.09
C PRO A 150 7.71 -0.45 -19.21
N ALA A 151 8.28 -1.13 -20.20
CA ALA A 151 7.50 -1.74 -21.29
C ALA A 151 6.64 -2.92 -20.83
N SER A 152 7.01 -3.56 -19.74
CA SER A 152 6.29 -4.71 -19.19
C SER A 152 6.56 -4.91 -17.70
N LEU A 153 5.63 -5.57 -17.03
CA LEU A 153 5.72 -5.99 -15.63
C LEU A 153 5.57 -7.51 -15.57
N THR A 154 6.38 -8.17 -14.76
CA THR A 154 6.28 -9.63 -14.54
C THR A 154 6.03 -9.90 -13.07
N MET A 155 5.17 -10.88 -12.80
CA MET A 155 4.97 -11.46 -11.47
C MET A 155 5.22 -12.97 -11.56
N ASN A 156 6.28 -13.43 -10.90
CA ASN A 156 6.58 -14.85 -10.76
C ASN A 156 5.71 -15.50 -9.67
N GLY A 157 5.49 -16.80 -9.76
CA GLY A 157 4.71 -17.60 -8.81
C GLY A 157 3.19 -17.54 -8.97
N LEU A 158 2.68 -16.77 -9.93
CA LEU A 158 1.25 -16.66 -10.25
C LEU A 158 1.03 -16.81 -11.76
N THR A 159 -0.17 -17.25 -12.13
CA THR A 159 -0.66 -17.23 -13.52
C THR A 159 -2.06 -16.65 -13.54
N LEU A 160 -2.46 -16.10 -14.67
CA LEU A 160 -3.81 -15.57 -14.85
C LEU A 160 -4.68 -16.60 -15.60
N PRO A 161 -5.96 -16.77 -15.23
CA PRO A 161 -6.87 -17.65 -15.94
C PRO A 161 -7.17 -17.11 -17.35
N PRO A 162 -7.59 -17.98 -18.30
CA PRO A 162 -8.06 -17.55 -19.60
C PRO A 162 -9.23 -16.57 -19.47
N GLY A 163 -9.16 -15.45 -20.20
CA GLY A 163 -10.21 -14.42 -20.18
C GLY A 163 -9.97 -13.28 -19.20
N ALA A 164 -8.95 -13.38 -18.34
CA ALA A 164 -8.60 -12.29 -17.42
C ALA A 164 -8.33 -10.98 -18.17
N LYS A 165 -8.72 -9.85 -17.57
CA LYS A 165 -8.58 -8.52 -18.16
C LYS A 165 -7.70 -7.65 -17.30
N VAL A 166 -6.66 -7.07 -17.89
CA VAL A 166 -5.73 -6.17 -17.21
C VAL A 166 -5.93 -4.74 -17.70
N ARG A 167 -6.13 -3.80 -16.77
CA ARG A 167 -6.30 -2.36 -17.05
C ARG A 167 -5.50 -1.53 -16.06
N ALA A 168 -4.91 -0.43 -16.53
CA ALA A 168 -4.27 0.53 -15.63
C ALA A 168 -5.34 1.26 -14.82
N VAL A 169 -5.16 1.37 -13.50
CA VAL A 169 -6.06 2.16 -12.64
C VAL A 169 -5.87 3.64 -12.93
N GLY A 170 -6.95 4.42 -12.94
CA GLY A 170 -6.91 5.84 -13.32
C GLY A 170 -6.83 6.09 -14.84
N SER A 171 -6.83 5.04 -15.66
CA SER A 171 -6.88 5.12 -17.12
C SER A 171 -7.83 4.07 -17.69
N ASN A 172 -8.34 4.28 -18.90
CA ASN A 172 -9.08 3.26 -19.64
C ASN A 172 -8.17 2.31 -20.45
N SER A 173 -6.85 2.48 -20.36
CA SER A 173 -5.88 1.68 -21.11
C SER A 173 -5.89 0.21 -20.69
N ALA A 174 -6.35 -0.65 -21.61
CA ALA A 174 -6.20 -2.09 -21.51
C ALA A 174 -4.74 -2.50 -21.76
N CYS A 175 -4.26 -3.46 -20.98
CA CYS A 175 -2.92 -4.01 -21.09
C CYS A 175 -3.00 -5.46 -21.60
N ARG A 176 -2.12 -5.81 -22.53
CA ARG A 176 -2.00 -7.21 -22.97
C ARG A 176 -1.23 -7.99 -21.93
N TRP A 177 -1.50 -9.27 -21.80
CA TRP A 177 -0.75 -10.13 -20.89
C TRP A 177 -0.54 -11.52 -21.51
N LYS A 178 0.43 -12.25 -20.99
CA LYS A 178 0.67 -13.67 -21.30
C LYS A 178 1.17 -14.40 -20.06
N ASN A 179 0.79 -15.66 -19.91
CA ASN A 179 1.43 -16.54 -18.95
C ASN A 179 2.76 -17.05 -19.50
N GLY A 180 3.74 -17.17 -18.62
CA GLY A 180 4.98 -17.94 -18.80
C GLY A 180 4.95 -19.21 -17.95
N ASN A 181 6.12 -19.79 -17.70
CA ASN A 181 6.23 -20.94 -16.81
C ASN A 181 6.11 -20.50 -15.34
N GLY A 182 4.91 -20.62 -14.77
CA GLY A 182 4.63 -20.22 -13.38
C GLY A 182 4.71 -18.71 -13.14
N SER A 183 4.52 -17.89 -14.17
CA SER A 183 4.53 -16.43 -14.09
C SER A 183 3.53 -15.82 -15.06
N PHE A 184 3.21 -14.54 -14.90
CA PHE A 184 2.55 -13.76 -15.94
C PHE A 184 3.28 -12.45 -16.19
N THR A 185 3.25 -12.00 -17.45
CA THR A 185 3.82 -10.72 -17.88
C THR A 185 2.74 -9.85 -18.49
N VAL A 186 2.60 -8.64 -17.97
CA VAL A 186 1.73 -7.58 -18.50
C VAL A 186 2.56 -6.66 -19.38
N THR A 187 2.14 -6.46 -20.63
CA THR A 187 2.76 -5.53 -21.59
C THR A 187 2.03 -4.19 -21.56
N LEU A 188 2.77 -3.11 -21.32
CA LEU A 188 2.24 -1.77 -21.11
C LEU A 188 2.23 -0.97 -22.43
N PRO A 189 1.06 -0.51 -22.91
CA PRO A 189 0.96 0.28 -24.14
C PRO A 189 1.80 1.56 -24.08
N GLN A 190 2.39 1.97 -25.21
CA GLN A 190 3.22 3.18 -25.28
C GLN A 190 2.46 4.44 -24.84
N GLN A 191 1.17 4.56 -25.20
CA GLN A 191 0.34 5.70 -24.79
C GLN A 191 0.24 5.81 -23.25
N LEU A 192 0.06 4.68 -22.56
CA LEU A 192 0.03 4.64 -21.10
C LEU A 192 1.38 5.02 -20.50
N ARG A 193 2.48 4.55 -21.09
CA ARG A 193 3.85 4.85 -20.61
C ARG A 193 4.21 6.32 -20.79
N ASN A 194 3.68 6.97 -21.83
CA ASN A 194 3.91 8.38 -22.10
C ASN A 194 3.07 9.29 -21.19
N ASN A 195 1.90 8.82 -20.73
CA ASN A 195 1.03 9.57 -19.84
C ASN A 195 0.48 8.66 -18.72
N PRO A 196 1.33 8.31 -17.73
CA PRO A 196 0.89 7.53 -16.59
C PRO A 196 -0.21 8.25 -15.80
N PRO A 197 -1.20 7.53 -15.27
CA PRO A 197 -2.33 8.15 -14.57
C PRO A 197 -1.96 8.63 -13.16
N SER A 198 -0.82 8.21 -12.61
CA SER A 198 -0.36 8.59 -11.27
C SER A 198 1.16 8.56 -11.19
N GLU A 199 1.71 9.18 -10.15
CA GLU A 199 3.13 9.13 -9.81
C GLU A 199 3.44 8.05 -8.77
N TYR A 200 4.73 7.87 -8.44
CA TYR A 200 5.30 7.01 -7.38
C TYR A 200 5.09 5.49 -7.54
N VAL A 201 3.85 5.06 -7.71
CA VAL A 201 3.45 3.67 -7.91
C VAL A 201 2.37 3.61 -8.98
N TRP A 202 2.57 2.74 -9.98
CA TRP A 202 1.55 2.47 -10.99
C TRP A 202 0.78 1.20 -10.66
N VAL A 203 -0.54 1.27 -10.80
CA VAL A 203 -1.44 0.19 -10.39
C VAL A 203 -2.24 -0.33 -11.57
N PHE A 204 -2.42 -1.65 -11.61
CA PHE A 204 -3.17 -2.35 -12.65
C PHE A 204 -4.20 -3.24 -12.01
N ARG A 205 -5.47 -3.04 -12.36
CA ARG A 205 -6.57 -3.92 -12.00
C ARG A 205 -6.57 -5.13 -12.92
N ILE A 206 -6.66 -6.31 -12.32
CA ILE A 206 -6.80 -7.59 -12.99
C ILE A 206 -8.16 -8.16 -12.58
N GLU A 207 -9.07 -8.26 -13.53
CA GLU A 207 -10.32 -9.02 -13.39
C GLU A 207 -10.03 -10.46 -13.85
N LEU A 208 -10.22 -11.44 -12.98
CA LEU A 208 -9.95 -12.86 -13.24
C LEU A 208 -11.03 -13.52 -14.09
#